data_AF-A0A0H4I0K6-F1
#
_entry.id   AF-A0A0H4I0K6-F1
#
_cell.length_a   1.000
_cell.length_b   1.000
_cell.length_c   1.000
_cell.angle_alpha   90.00
_cell.angle_beta   90.00
_cell.angle_gamma   90.00
#
_symmetry.space_group_name_H-M   'P 1'
#
loop_
_entity.id
_entity.type
_entity.pdbx_description
1 polymer ?
#
loop_
_entity_poly.entity_id
_entity_poly.type
_entity_poly.pdbx_seq_one_letter_code
_entity_poly.pdbx_strand_id
1 'polypeptide(L)'
;MCQATDQILWQPAAGWINAQGKAKSLLCRVGSGQATYHRYDTRSHTHVINYGQRMILAKYQPETAAGWLSAREIRKRGYFDGEVSPLNLLAHTCCHEFAHLLQQVAGQRHFGSVHNRHFYDILDQLHNSGAAQSARAFLQKQAGERELSLPAQPFSPIHAEPEVSQHQWQVGECVNFGVGQRQRQGVISRVNSKTCTVKGTGASRGLLYRVPKVMLTAR
;
A
#
# COMPACT_ATOMS: atom_id res chain seq x y z
N MET A 1 -1.72 -12.22 -10.91
CA MET A 1 -1.73 -10.78 -10.57
C MET A 1 -1.44 -9.90 -11.78
N CYS A 2 -0.27 -10.00 -12.45
CA CYS A 2 0.02 -9.23 -13.66
C CYS A 2 -1.11 -9.30 -14.71
N GLN A 3 -1.53 -10.52 -15.08
CA GLN A 3 -2.63 -10.73 -16.03
C GLN A 3 -3.97 -10.16 -15.53
N ALA A 4 -4.27 -10.27 -14.23
CA ALA A 4 -5.49 -9.70 -13.66
C ALA A 4 -5.49 -8.17 -13.78
N THR A 5 -4.35 -7.53 -13.52
CA THR A 5 -4.22 -6.07 -13.66
C THR A 5 -4.33 -5.64 -15.11
N ASP A 6 -3.65 -6.35 -16.00
CA ASP A 6 -3.67 -6.04 -17.42
C ASP A 6 -5.07 -6.24 -18.03
N GLN A 7 -5.63 -7.43 -17.91
CA GLN A 7 -6.85 -7.80 -18.62
C GLN A 7 -8.12 -7.25 -17.96
N ILE A 8 -8.16 -7.19 -16.63
CA ILE A 8 -9.39 -6.85 -15.91
C ILE A 8 -9.44 -5.37 -15.52
N LEU A 9 -8.30 -4.73 -15.28
CA LEU A 9 -8.26 -3.34 -14.85
C LEU A 9 -7.80 -2.40 -15.97
N TRP A 10 -6.70 -2.71 -16.63
CA TRP A 10 -6.11 -1.84 -17.64
C TRP A 10 -6.88 -1.85 -18.97
N GLN A 11 -7.11 -3.02 -19.58
CA GLN A 11 -7.76 -3.09 -20.89
C GLN A 11 -9.10 -2.33 -20.95
N PRO A 12 -10.01 -2.45 -19.94
CA PRO A 12 -11.26 -1.67 -19.94
C PRO A 12 -11.04 -0.16 -19.79
N ALA A 13 -9.97 0.27 -19.13
CA ALA A 13 -9.67 1.68 -18.88
C ALA A 13 -8.76 2.31 -19.94
N ALA A 14 -8.09 1.51 -20.78
CA ALA A 14 -7.02 1.95 -21.66
C ALA A 14 -7.46 3.07 -22.62
N GLY A 15 -8.68 2.98 -23.17
CA GLY A 15 -9.23 4.01 -24.05
C GLY A 15 -9.33 5.39 -23.36
N TRP A 16 -9.89 5.42 -22.15
CA TRP A 16 -9.98 6.64 -21.35
C TRP A 16 -8.59 7.16 -20.95
N ILE A 17 -7.68 6.28 -20.52
CA ILE A 17 -6.31 6.65 -20.13
C ILE A 17 -5.54 7.24 -21.31
N ASN A 18 -5.62 6.62 -22.48
CA ASN A 18 -4.94 7.08 -23.69
C ASN A 18 -5.49 8.44 -24.16
N ALA A 19 -6.80 8.68 -24.02
CA ALA A 19 -7.42 9.97 -24.34
C ALA A 19 -6.89 11.12 -23.46
N GLN A 20 -6.38 10.83 -22.25
CA GLN A 20 -5.72 11.83 -21.40
C GLN A 20 -4.30 12.19 -21.90
N GLY A 21 -3.77 11.52 -22.93
CA GLY A 21 -2.46 11.79 -23.54
C GLY A 21 -1.26 11.46 -22.66
N LYS A 22 -1.47 10.80 -21.50
CA LYS A 22 -0.46 10.64 -20.45
C LYS A 22 0.18 9.26 -20.38
N ALA A 23 -0.31 8.26 -21.09
CA ALA A 23 0.27 6.93 -21.08
C ALA A 23 0.18 6.26 -22.45
N LYS A 24 1.22 5.49 -22.80
CA LYS A 24 1.24 4.65 -24.00
C LYS A 24 0.93 3.19 -23.66
N SER A 25 1.31 2.72 -22.47
CA SER A 25 1.16 1.32 -22.08
C SER A 25 1.26 1.11 -20.57
N LEU A 26 0.84 -0.08 -20.14
CA LEU A 26 1.09 -0.64 -18.83
C LEU A 26 2.03 -1.85 -18.96
N LEU A 27 3.02 -1.94 -18.06
CA LEU A 27 3.89 -3.09 -17.90
C LEU A 27 3.82 -3.62 -16.46
N CYS A 28 3.28 -4.82 -16.30
CA CYS A 28 3.29 -5.53 -15.04
C CYS A 28 4.50 -6.46 -14.94
N ARG A 29 5.25 -6.42 -13.84
CA ARG A 29 6.45 -7.24 -13.61
C ARG A 29 6.37 -8.00 -12.30
N VAL A 30 7.17 -9.05 -12.20
CA VAL A 30 7.40 -9.80 -10.96
C VAL A 30 8.78 -9.45 -10.43
N GLY A 31 8.87 -9.07 -9.15
CA GLY A 31 10.13 -8.87 -8.44
C GLY A 31 10.26 -9.84 -7.27
N SER A 32 11.48 -10.07 -6.80
CA SER A 32 11.76 -10.99 -5.67
C SER A 32 11.46 -10.40 -4.28
N GLY A 33 11.35 -9.07 -4.17
CA GLY A 33 11.24 -8.35 -2.89
C GLY A 33 9.85 -8.35 -2.25
N GLN A 34 9.76 -7.64 -1.11
CA GLN A 34 8.49 -7.32 -0.43
C GLN A 34 7.83 -6.03 -0.96
N ALA A 35 8.53 -5.27 -1.80
CA ALA A 35 7.99 -4.05 -2.36
C ALA A 35 7.05 -4.38 -3.53
N THR A 36 5.82 -3.88 -3.43
CA THR A 36 4.88 -3.79 -4.54
C THR A 36 4.56 -2.32 -4.73
N TYR A 37 4.69 -1.83 -5.96
CA TYR A 37 4.56 -0.41 -6.23
C TYR A 37 4.28 -0.11 -7.70
N HIS A 38 3.55 0.97 -7.92
CA HIS A 38 3.41 1.67 -9.18
C HIS A 38 4.44 2.80 -9.34
N ARG A 39 5.09 2.83 -10.52
CA ARG A 39 5.88 3.97 -11.02
C ARG A 39 5.49 4.34 -12.44
N TYR A 40 5.66 5.61 -12.79
CA TYR A 40 5.52 6.10 -14.16
C TYR A 40 6.89 6.43 -14.73
N ASP A 41 7.22 5.87 -15.89
CA ASP A 41 8.43 6.18 -16.64
C ASP A 41 8.12 7.28 -17.65
N THR A 42 8.67 8.47 -17.40
CA THR A 42 8.43 9.67 -18.23
C THR A 42 9.11 9.59 -19.58
N ARG A 43 10.17 8.78 -19.76
CA ARG A 43 10.89 8.65 -21.03
C ARG A 43 10.13 7.79 -22.01
N SER A 44 9.57 6.69 -21.51
CA SER A 44 8.82 5.72 -22.32
C SER A 44 7.30 5.93 -22.25
N HIS A 45 6.82 6.90 -21.45
CA HIS A 45 5.40 7.12 -21.14
C HIS A 45 4.68 5.83 -20.73
N THR A 46 5.38 4.98 -19.98
CA THR A 46 4.92 3.65 -19.59
C THR A 46 4.67 3.60 -18.09
N HIS A 47 3.49 3.11 -17.70
CA HIS A 47 3.25 2.76 -16.31
C HIS A 47 3.84 1.39 -16.00
N VAL A 48 4.49 1.27 -14.86
CA VAL A 48 5.07 0.00 -14.39
C VAL A 48 4.51 -0.33 -13.02
N ILE A 49 3.93 -1.52 -12.91
CA ILE A 49 3.50 -2.10 -11.63
C ILE A 49 4.37 -3.32 -11.36
N ASN A 50 5.10 -3.31 -10.25
CA ASN A 50 5.93 -4.43 -9.84
C ASN A 50 5.27 -5.19 -8.69
N TYR A 51 4.99 -6.48 -8.87
CA TYR A 51 4.47 -7.36 -7.82
C TYR A 51 5.60 -8.16 -7.17
N GLY A 52 5.77 -8.02 -5.86
CA GLY A 52 6.82 -8.70 -5.09
C GLY A 52 6.45 -10.13 -4.67
N GLN A 53 7.31 -11.12 -4.92
CA GLN A 53 7.10 -12.51 -4.49
C GLN A 53 7.05 -12.63 -2.96
N ARG A 54 7.98 -11.99 -2.23
CA ARG A 54 7.96 -11.99 -0.76
C ARG A 54 6.76 -11.24 -0.18
N MET A 55 6.17 -10.31 -0.93
CA MET A 55 4.90 -9.66 -0.56
C MET A 55 3.74 -10.67 -0.66
N ILE A 56 3.68 -11.46 -1.73
CA ILE A 56 2.67 -12.51 -1.90
C ILE A 56 2.77 -13.51 -0.74
N LEU A 57 3.97 -14.02 -0.44
CA LEU A 57 4.18 -14.96 0.66
C LEU A 57 3.70 -14.40 2.01
N ALA A 58 3.98 -13.11 2.28
CA ALA A 58 3.52 -12.44 3.51
C ALA A 58 1.99 -12.21 3.57
N LYS A 59 1.28 -12.32 2.45
CA LYS A 59 -0.19 -12.24 2.42
C LYS A 59 -0.87 -13.60 2.55
N TYR A 60 -0.11 -14.69 2.53
CA TYR A 60 -0.61 -16.04 2.81
C TYR A 60 -0.61 -16.38 4.31
N GLN A 61 0.25 -15.72 5.09
CA GLN A 61 0.38 -15.99 6.53
C GLN A 61 -0.45 -14.98 7.35
N PRO A 62 -1.46 -15.43 8.10
CA PRO A 62 -2.38 -14.52 8.80
C PRO A 62 -1.69 -13.57 9.80
N GLU A 63 -0.63 -14.02 10.46
CA GLU A 63 0.16 -13.24 11.44
C GLU A 63 0.81 -12.03 10.79
N THR A 64 1.30 -12.20 9.56
CA THR A 64 1.95 -11.12 8.81
C THR A 64 0.96 -10.31 7.96
N ALA A 65 -0.12 -10.93 7.52
CA ALA A 65 -1.17 -10.32 6.70
C ALA A 65 -1.82 -9.12 7.39
N ALA A 66 -2.11 -9.23 8.69
CA ALA A 66 -2.77 -8.17 9.48
C ALA A 66 -1.98 -6.84 9.50
N GLY A 67 -0.65 -6.90 9.40
CA GLY A 67 0.21 -5.71 9.42
C GLY A 67 0.17 -4.89 8.13
N TRP A 68 -0.32 -5.44 7.02
CA TRP A 68 -0.33 -4.77 5.72
C TRP A 68 -1.41 -3.69 5.63
N LEU A 69 -1.11 -2.63 4.88
CA LEU A 69 -2.09 -1.58 4.59
C LEU A 69 -3.34 -2.15 3.93
N SER A 70 -3.19 -3.06 2.98
CA SER A 70 -4.31 -3.72 2.29
C SER A 70 -5.29 -4.41 3.25
N ALA A 71 -4.80 -5.05 4.33
CA ALA A 71 -5.67 -5.71 5.30
C ALA A 71 -6.49 -4.69 6.09
N ARG A 72 -5.87 -3.57 6.48
CA ARG A 72 -6.57 -2.45 7.14
C ARG A 72 -7.58 -1.78 6.21
N GLU A 73 -7.23 -1.60 4.94
CA GLU A 73 -8.12 -1.01 3.93
C GLU A 73 -9.36 -1.89 3.70
N ILE A 74 -9.16 -3.21 3.52
CA ILE A 74 -10.25 -4.19 3.41
C ILE A 74 -11.21 -4.08 4.60
N ARG A 75 -10.70 -4.18 5.83
CA ARG A 75 -11.53 -4.13 7.04
C ARG A 75 -12.22 -2.78 7.24
N LYS A 76 -11.46 -1.68 7.15
CA LYS A 76 -11.95 -0.34 7.51
C LYS A 76 -12.95 0.20 6.48
N ARG A 77 -12.80 -0.16 5.22
CA ARG A 77 -13.67 0.32 4.13
C ARG A 77 -14.73 -0.70 3.70
N GLY A 78 -14.76 -1.89 4.32
CA GLY A 78 -15.71 -2.94 3.99
C GLY A 78 -15.51 -3.54 2.60
N TYR A 79 -14.31 -3.42 2.02
CA TYR A 79 -14.04 -4.05 0.73
C TYR A 79 -14.08 -5.56 0.85
N PHE A 80 -14.67 -6.25 -0.13
CA PHE A 80 -14.90 -7.71 -0.06
C PHE A 80 -15.56 -8.11 1.28
N ASP A 81 -16.58 -7.36 1.69
CA ASP A 81 -17.32 -7.55 2.94
C ASP A 81 -16.45 -7.45 4.21
N GLY A 82 -15.27 -6.83 4.11
CA GLY A 82 -14.30 -6.71 5.19
C GLY A 82 -13.49 -7.98 5.45
N GLU A 83 -13.65 -9.01 4.61
CA GLU A 83 -13.01 -10.31 4.78
C GLU A 83 -11.56 -10.31 4.31
N VAL A 84 -10.64 -10.62 5.21
CA VAL A 84 -9.21 -10.71 4.89
C VAL A 84 -8.83 -12.16 4.63
N SER A 85 -8.63 -12.52 3.36
CA SER A 85 -8.10 -13.80 2.89
C SER A 85 -6.92 -13.58 1.94
N PRO A 86 -6.08 -14.60 1.64
CA PRO A 86 -5.05 -14.50 0.62
C PRO A 86 -5.62 -14.00 -0.72
N LEU A 87 -6.74 -14.57 -1.18
CA LEU A 87 -7.41 -14.14 -2.40
C LEU A 87 -7.78 -12.66 -2.38
N ASN A 88 -8.49 -12.21 -1.34
CA ASN A 88 -8.95 -10.83 -1.23
C ASN A 88 -7.77 -9.86 -1.11
N LEU A 89 -6.73 -10.24 -0.39
CA LEU A 89 -5.50 -9.44 -0.26
C LEU A 89 -4.78 -9.27 -1.60
N LEU A 90 -4.66 -10.31 -2.41
CA LEU A 90 -4.03 -10.21 -3.72
C LEU A 90 -4.89 -9.41 -4.71
N ALA A 91 -6.22 -9.65 -4.74
CA ALA A 91 -7.14 -8.89 -5.56
C ALA A 91 -7.12 -7.39 -5.21
N HIS A 92 -7.17 -7.07 -3.91
CA HIS A 92 -7.06 -5.70 -3.41
C HIS A 92 -5.72 -5.08 -3.80
N THR A 93 -4.62 -5.84 -3.74
CA THR A 93 -3.29 -5.33 -4.12
C THR A 93 -3.25 -4.93 -5.60
N CYS A 94 -3.88 -5.69 -6.50
CA CYS A 94 -4.00 -5.29 -7.90
C CYS A 94 -4.75 -3.95 -8.03
N CYS A 95 -5.87 -3.80 -7.32
CA CYS A 95 -6.68 -2.57 -7.36
C CYS A 95 -5.93 -1.38 -6.75
N HIS A 96 -5.19 -1.58 -5.67
CA HIS A 96 -4.42 -0.55 -4.99
C HIS A 96 -3.32 0.04 -5.89
N GLU A 97 -2.54 -0.82 -6.53
CA GLU A 97 -1.50 -0.35 -7.46
C GLU A 97 -2.09 0.28 -8.72
N PHE A 98 -3.22 -0.23 -9.19
CA PHE A 98 -3.93 0.37 -10.32
C PHE A 98 -4.56 1.72 -9.97
N ALA A 99 -5.05 1.91 -8.74
CA ALA A 99 -5.52 3.21 -8.26
C ALA A 99 -4.39 4.25 -8.25
N HIS A 100 -3.16 3.86 -7.91
CA HIS A 100 -2.00 4.74 -8.05
C HIS A 100 -1.68 5.11 -9.51
N LEU A 101 -1.96 4.22 -10.46
CA LEU A 101 -1.86 4.52 -11.88
C LEU A 101 -2.90 5.57 -12.28
N LEU A 102 -4.17 5.33 -11.97
CA LEU A 102 -5.25 6.28 -12.30
C LEU A 102 -5.05 7.64 -11.64
N GLN A 103 -4.61 7.65 -10.38
CA GLN A 103 -4.24 8.88 -9.66
C GLN A 103 -3.11 9.64 -10.36
N GLN A 104 -2.10 8.94 -10.88
CA GLN A 104 -1.01 9.54 -11.65
C GLN A 104 -1.53 10.15 -12.97
N VAL A 105 -2.39 9.44 -13.69
CA VAL A 105 -3.03 9.93 -14.93
C VAL A 105 -3.86 11.19 -14.65
N ALA A 106 -4.61 11.20 -13.55
CA ALA A 106 -5.39 12.36 -13.12
C ALA A 106 -4.52 13.55 -12.65
N GLY A 107 -3.21 13.38 -12.48
CA GLY A 107 -2.32 14.42 -11.93
C GLY A 107 -2.54 14.67 -10.43
N GLN A 108 -3.24 13.78 -9.74
CA GLN A 108 -3.63 13.90 -8.34
C GLN A 108 -2.71 13.10 -7.40
N ARG A 109 -1.49 12.81 -7.85
CA ARG A 109 -0.44 12.16 -7.04
C ARG A 109 0.53 13.24 -6.55
N HIS A 110 0.54 13.49 -5.24
CA HIS A 110 1.30 14.59 -4.64
C HIS A 110 2.52 14.05 -3.88
N PHE A 111 3.61 14.80 -3.92
CA PHE A 111 4.81 14.45 -3.16
C PHE A 111 4.49 14.35 -1.66
N GLY A 112 4.86 13.24 -1.05
CA GLY A 112 4.64 12.99 0.38
C GLY A 112 3.21 12.62 0.79
N SER A 113 2.25 12.54 -0.15
CA SER A 113 0.84 12.20 0.09
C SER A 113 0.25 11.39 -1.08
N VAL A 114 0.61 10.10 -1.16
CA VAL A 114 0.17 9.19 -2.23
C VAL A 114 -1.19 8.53 -1.95
N HIS A 115 -1.58 8.37 -0.68
CA HIS A 115 -2.89 7.86 -0.26
C HIS A 115 -3.81 9.00 0.19
N ASN A 116 -4.03 9.97 -0.70
CA ASN A 116 -4.89 11.14 -0.44
C ASN A 116 -6.38 10.81 -0.69
N ARG A 117 -7.26 11.82 -0.53
CA ARG A 117 -8.70 11.66 -0.76
C ARG A 117 -9.00 11.10 -2.16
N HIS A 118 -8.39 11.67 -3.19
CA HIS A 118 -8.61 11.27 -4.58
C HIS A 118 -8.18 9.82 -4.85
N PHE A 119 -7.05 9.36 -4.28
CA PHE A 119 -6.66 7.95 -4.34
C PHE A 119 -7.75 7.03 -3.80
N TYR A 120 -8.32 7.39 -2.66
CA TYR A 120 -9.37 6.58 -2.04
C TYR A 120 -10.69 6.65 -2.79
N ASP A 121 -11.04 7.79 -3.39
CA ASP A 121 -12.24 7.88 -4.25
C ASP A 121 -12.11 6.95 -5.47
N ILE A 122 -10.93 6.89 -6.09
CA ILE A 122 -10.64 5.92 -7.16
C ILE A 122 -10.76 4.48 -6.65
N LEU A 123 -10.14 4.18 -5.51
CA LEU A 123 -10.14 2.84 -4.95
C LEU A 123 -11.57 2.39 -4.60
N ASP A 124 -12.37 3.27 -4.00
CA ASP A 124 -13.79 3.03 -3.73
C ASP A 124 -14.57 2.78 -5.03
N GLN A 125 -14.32 3.54 -6.09
CA GLN A 125 -14.95 3.29 -7.40
C GLN A 125 -14.59 1.93 -8.00
N LEU A 126 -13.32 1.49 -7.88
CA LEU A 126 -12.91 0.16 -8.34
C LEU A 126 -13.66 -0.96 -7.61
N HIS A 127 -13.96 -0.79 -6.33
CA HIS A 127 -14.77 -1.74 -5.57
C HIS A 127 -16.25 -1.66 -5.93
N ASN A 128 -16.82 -0.45 -5.95
CA ASN A 128 -18.25 -0.23 -6.19
C ASN A 128 -18.70 -0.54 -7.61
N SER A 129 -17.82 -0.39 -8.61
CA SER A 129 -18.10 -0.75 -10.01
C SER A 129 -18.01 -2.25 -10.30
N GLY A 130 -17.55 -3.05 -9.33
CA GLY A 130 -17.32 -4.49 -9.52
C GLY A 130 -15.96 -4.85 -10.13
N ALA A 131 -15.14 -3.88 -10.55
CA ALA A 131 -13.82 -4.16 -11.11
C ALA A 131 -12.91 -4.96 -10.14
N ALA A 132 -12.98 -4.64 -8.84
CA ALA A 132 -12.28 -5.40 -7.82
C ALA A 132 -12.77 -6.85 -7.70
N GLN A 133 -14.08 -7.07 -7.83
CA GLN A 133 -14.67 -8.40 -7.81
C GLN A 133 -14.31 -9.20 -9.07
N SER A 134 -14.27 -8.57 -10.24
CA SER A 134 -13.79 -9.19 -11.47
C SER A 134 -12.31 -9.59 -11.36
N ALA A 135 -11.47 -8.73 -10.76
CA ALA A 135 -10.07 -9.05 -10.53
C ALA A 135 -9.91 -10.23 -9.56
N ARG A 136 -10.72 -10.27 -8.49
CA ARG A 136 -10.79 -11.39 -7.55
C ARG A 136 -11.21 -12.68 -8.24
N ALA A 137 -12.29 -12.66 -9.02
CA ALA A 137 -12.80 -13.82 -9.75
C ALA A 137 -11.77 -14.35 -10.76
N PHE A 138 -11.10 -13.44 -11.48
CA PHE A 138 -10.03 -13.81 -12.42
C PHE A 138 -8.86 -14.49 -11.70
N LEU A 139 -8.41 -13.96 -10.55
CA LEU A 139 -7.35 -14.60 -9.77
C LEU A 139 -7.75 -15.99 -9.29
N GLN A 140 -8.97 -16.16 -8.80
CA GLN A 140 -9.48 -17.46 -8.36
C GLN A 140 -9.51 -18.47 -9.52
N LYS A 141 -10.06 -18.07 -10.67
CA LYS A 141 -10.12 -18.90 -11.88
C LYS A 141 -8.72 -19.33 -12.32
N GLN A 142 -7.80 -18.38 -12.47
CA GLN A 142 -6.44 -18.69 -12.90
C GLN A 142 -5.65 -19.54 -11.89
N ALA A 143 -5.96 -19.43 -10.60
CA ALA A 143 -5.35 -20.29 -9.58
C ALA A 143 -5.87 -21.73 -9.72
N GLY A 144 -7.19 -21.91 -9.91
CA GLY A 144 -7.80 -23.22 -10.14
C GLY A 144 -7.27 -23.90 -11.41
N GLU A 145 -7.22 -23.19 -12.54
CA GLU A 145 -6.69 -23.71 -13.81
C GLU A 145 -5.20 -24.12 -13.74
N ARG A 146 -4.46 -23.59 -12.77
CA ARG A 146 -3.02 -23.88 -12.57
C ARG A 146 -2.76 -24.74 -11.34
N GLU A 147 -3.82 -25.24 -10.70
CA GLU A 147 -3.74 -26.07 -9.48
C GLU A 147 -2.94 -25.38 -8.35
N LEU A 148 -3.00 -24.04 -8.30
CA LEU A 148 -2.36 -23.26 -7.27
C LEU A 148 -3.32 -23.05 -6.09
N SER A 149 -2.86 -23.35 -4.89
CA SER A 149 -3.61 -23.00 -3.67
C SER A 149 -3.68 -21.47 -3.52
N LEU A 150 -4.87 -20.92 -3.66
CA LEU A 150 -5.19 -19.53 -3.35
C LEU A 150 -6.46 -19.51 -2.48
N PRO A 151 -6.30 -19.58 -1.14
CA PRO A 151 -7.42 -19.67 -0.23
C PRO A 151 -8.33 -18.43 -0.32
N ALA A 152 -9.63 -18.69 -0.54
CA ALA A 152 -10.68 -17.67 -0.45
C ALA A 152 -11.19 -17.49 0.98
N GLN A 153 -11.01 -18.52 1.83
CA GLN A 153 -11.44 -18.52 3.21
C GLN A 153 -10.78 -17.36 3.98
N PRO A 154 -11.56 -16.53 4.69
CA PRO A 154 -11.01 -15.49 5.54
C PRO A 154 -10.09 -16.09 6.59
N PHE A 155 -9.02 -15.39 6.91
CA PHE A 155 -8.22 -15.72 8.07
C PHE A 155 -9.09 -15.64 9.32
N SER A 156 -8.97 -16.64 10.20
CA SER A 156 -9.49 -16.54 11.55
C SER A 156 -8.98 -15.25 12.19
N PRO A 157 -9.81 -14.53 12.98
CA PRO A 157 -9.40 -13.31 13.63
C PRO A 157 -8.23 -13.61 14.59
N ILE A 158 -7.00 -13.42 14.10
CA ILE A 158 -5.86 -13.23 14.96
C ILE A 158 -6.05 -11.83 15.52
N HIS A 159 -6.37 -11.73 16.82
CA HIS A 159 -6.31 -10.46 17.54
C HIS A 159 -4.93 -9.83 17.28
N ALA A 160 -4.88 -8.82 16.42
CA ALA A 160 -3.64 -8.22 15.96
C ALA A 160 -3.67 -6.72 16.26
N GLU A 161 -3.27 -6.37 17.47
CA GLU A 161 -2.04 -5.65 17.77
C GLU A 161 -1.81 -5.74 19.29
N PRO A 162 -0.61 -6.07 19.80
CA PRO A 162 -0.26 -5.69 21.16
C PRO A 162 -0.37 -4.17 21.21
N GLU A 163 -0.99 -3.61 22.26
CA GLU A 163 -0.93 -2.18 22.54
C GLU A 163 0.53 -1.73 22.52
N VAL A 164 1.02 -1.23 21.39
CA VAL A 164 2.33 -0.60 21.33
C VAL A 164 2.18 0.72 22.05
N SER A 165 2.46 0.68 23.36
CA SER A 165 2.69 1.76 24.31
C SER A 165 1.96 3.07 23.98
N GLN A 166 0.93 3.32 24.78
CA GLN A 166 -0.15 4.32 24.76
C GLN A 166 0.22 5.80 24.53
N HIS A 167 1.45 6.16 24.17
CA HIS A 167 1.78 7.54 23.85
C HIS A 167 1.32 7.92 22.44
N GLN A 168 0.24 8.69 22.37
CA GLN A 168 -0.27 9.28 21.15
C GLN A 168 0.59 10.47 20.73
N TRP A 169 1.80 10.19 20.23
CA TRP A 169 2.70 11.21 19.67
C TRP A 169 1.96 12.12 18.68
N GLN A 170 2.14 13.44 18.82
CA GLN A 170 1.58 14.45 17.92
C GLN A 170 2.65 15.19 17.11
N VAL A 171 2.23 15.79 15.99
CA VAL A 171 3.10 16.68 15.20
C VAL A 171 3.36 17.95 16.02
N GLY A 172 4.62 18.37 16.07
CA GLY A 172 5.07 19.52 16.86
C GLY A 172 5.71 19.14 18.21
N GLU A 173 5.54 17.90 18.67
CA GLU A 173 6.16 17.47 19.93
C GLU A 173 7.69 17.36 19.83
N CYS A 174 8.36 17.79 20.89
CA CYS A 174 9.79 17.64 21.07
C CYS A 174 10.11 16.26 21.64
N VAL A 175 11.00 15.54 20.97
CA VAL A 175 11.35 14.16 21.33
C VAL A 175 12.85 13.94 21.34
N ASN A 176 13.27 13.00 22.17
CA ASN A 176 14.60 12.41 22.13
C ASN A 176 14.53 11.01 21.50
N PHE A 177 15.58 10.61 20.78
CA PHE A 177 15.65 9.30 20.12
C PHE A 177 17.09 8.86 19.85
N GLY A 178 17.32 7.55 19.74
CA GLY A 178 18.66 6.96 19.65
C GLY A 178 19.13 6.42 21.01
N VAL A 179 20.29 5.76 21.03
CA VAL A 179 20.79 5.04 22.21
C VAL A 179 22.17 5.57 22.60
N GLY A 180 22.39 5.74 23.91
CA GLY A 180 23.68 6.15 24.49
C GLY A 180 24.19 7.47 23.91
N GLN A 181 25.45 7.51 23.52
CA GLN A 181 26.09 8.72 22.97
C GLN A 181 25.55 9.18 21.61
N ARG A 182 24.65 8.42 20.98
CA ARG A 182 23.96 8.81 19.74
C ARG A 182 22.52 9.27 19.99
N GLN A 183 22.18 9.64 21.23
CA GLN A 183 20.90 10.28 21.51
C GLN A 183 20.82 11.62 20.76
N ARG A 184 19.74 11.79 20.01
CA ARG A 184 19.44 12.97 19.22
C ARG A 184 18.13 13.53 19.68
N GLN A 185 17.94 14.81 19.36
CA GLN A 185 16.74 15.55 19.69
C GLN A 185 16.09 16.03 18.39
N GLY A 186 14.77 16.20 18.42
CA GLY A 186 14.08 16.79 17.30
C GLY A 186 12.61 17.05 17.56
N VAL A 187 11.94 17.57 16.55
CA VAL A 187 10.51 17.86 16.57
C VAL A 187 9.79 16.92 15.61
N ILE A 188 8.73 16.28 16.07
CA ILE A 188 7.91 15.42 15.23
C ILE A 188 7.29 16.26 14.12
N SER A 189 7.60 15.91 12.86
CA SER A 189 7.00 16.55 11.69
C SER A 189 5.93 15.68 11.01
N ARG A 190 5.86 14.38 11.34
CA ARG A 190 4.85 13.44 10.84
C ARG A 190 4.70 12.26 11.77
N VAL A 191 3.47 11.84 12.05
CA VAL A 191 3.17 10.64 12.83
C VAL A 191 2.60 9.58 11.89
N ASN A 192 3.16 8.37 11.91
CA ASN A 192 2.60 7.19 11.23
C ASN A 192 2.23 6.14 12.30
N SER A 193 1.56 5.05 11.91
CA SER A 193 1.14 4.01 12.86
C SER A 193 2.30 3.46 13.71
N LYS A 194 3.45 3.14 13.10
CA LYS A 194 4.61 2.51 13.78
C LYS A 194 5.83 3.43 13.99
N THR A 195 5.88 4.57 13.30
CA THR A 195 7.07 5.44 13.23
C THR A 195 6.69 6.91 13.16
N CYS A 196 7.51 7.79 13.73
CA CYS A 196 7.42 9.23 13.50
C CYS A 196 8.55 9.70 12.58
N THR A 197 8.28 10.72 11.75
CA THR A 197 9.33 11.51 11.11
C THR A 197 9.70 12.65 12.05
N VAL A 198 10.98 12.75 12.40
CA VAL A 198 11.50 13.73 13.34
C VAL A 198 12.48 14.65 12.61
N LYS A 199 12.23 15.96 12.65
CA LYS A 199 13.17 17.00 12.22
C LYS A 199 14.21 17.17 13.32
N GLY A 200 15.46 16.83 13.04
CA GLY A 200 16.54 16.97 14.01
C GLY A 200 16.73 18.42 14.45
N THR A 201 17.04 18.61 15.74
CA THR A 201 17.40 19.91 16.34
C THR A 201 18.85 19.87 16.83
N GLY A 202 19.40 21.02 17.23
CA GLY A 202 20.78 21.14 17.69
C GLY A 202 21.80 20.63 16.66
N ALA A 203 22.67 19.71 17.07
CA ALA A 203 23.70 19.11 16.22
C ALA A 203 23.14 18.29 15.04
N SER A 204 21.85 17.96 15.04
CA SER A 204 21.18 17.24 13.95
C SER A 204 20.26 18.14 13.11
N ARG A 205 20.41 19.47 13.21
CA ARG A 205 19.59 20.44 12.46
C ARG A 205 19.73 20.22 10.95
N GLY A 206 18.58 20.25 10.26
CA GLY A 206 18.49 20.06 8.81
C GLY A 206 18.32 18.59 8.38
N LEU A 207 18.46 17.63 9.30
CA LEU A 207 18.29 16.21 9.01
C LEU A 207 16.87 15.73 9.37
N LEU A 208 16.36 14.79 8.58
CA LEU A 208 15.09 14.11 8.81
C LEU A 208 15.34 12.65 9.18
N TYR A 209 14.73 12.20 10.27
CA TYR A 209 14.83 10.83 10.74
C TYR A 209 13.47 10.15 10.72
N ARG A 210 13.45 8.87 10.34
CA ARG A 210 12.28 8.00 10.53
C ARG A 210 12.55 7.10 11.72
N VAL A 211 11.83 7.32 12.81
CA VAL A 211 12.10 6.69 14.12
C VAL A 211 10.91 5.83 14.55
N PRO A 212 11.10 4.55 14.93
CA PRO A 212 10.05 3.75 15.56
C PRO A 212 9.51 4.42 16.82
N LYS A 213 8.19 4.39 17.04
CA LYS A 213 7.56 5.03 18.22
C LYS A 213 8.13 4.54 19.55
N VAL A 214 8.52 3.27 19.61
CA VAL A 214 9.13 2.64 20.79
C VAL A 214 10.52 3.19 21.15
N MET A 215 11.16 3.93 20.23
CA MET A 215 12.46 4.56 20.45
C MET A 215 12.35 6.06 20.73
N LEU A 216 11.13 6.60 20.78
CA LEU A 216 10.88 8.00 21.12
C LEU A 216 10.69 8.11 22.63
N THR A 217 11.31 9.13 23.22
CA THR A 217 11.00 9.57 24.58
C THR A 217 10.66 11.06 24.56
N ALA A 218 9.71 11.45 25.41
CA ALA A 218 9.33 12.85 25.54
C ALA A 218 10.53 13.64 26.08
N ARG A 219 10.69 14.87 25.59
CA ARG A 219 11.68 15.79 26.12
C ARG A 219 11.12 16.60 27.27
#